data_AF-A0A4Q3RJN1-F1
#
_entry.id   AF-A0A4Q3RJN1-F1
#
_cell.length_a   1.000
_cell.length_b   1.000
_cell.length_c   1.000
_cell.angle_alpha   90.00
_cell.angle_beta   90.00
_cell.angle_gamma   90.00
#
_symmetry.space_group_name_H-M   'P 1'
#
loop_
_entity.id
_entity.type
_entity.pdbx_description
1 polymer ?
#
loop_
_entity_poly.entity_id
_entity_poly.type
_entity_poly.pdbx_seq_one_letter_code
_entity_poly.pdbx_strand_id
1 'polypeptide(L)'
;MVTERGAGDDEIASAIAAAETAMKEAGIVAVGDICNNFSTLKQKEKGNLQYYNFIEASGWLPSVSEARFERAKALLDVFQLSAKENRELQTRSNCSIVPHAPYSVSTELWRRIQPFFAGKVVSIHNQETVFEDEFFQLGTGDFQRMYELMKIDNSHHLPTKKSSLQSYFNQLSGAEKIILVHNTFTKQEDIAFVNRHSAMGNRQSGKENPEPQTPNPQPQTFFCLC
;
A
#
# COMPACT_ATOMS: atom_id res chain seq x y z
N MET A 1 -7.09 14.52 -12.25
CA MET A 1 -8.28 15.28 -11.81
C MET A 1 -8.51 14.99 -10.34
N VAL A 2 -8.36 15.98 -9.45
CA VAL A 2 -8.71 15.87 -8.02
C VAL A 2 -9.41 17.19 -7.66
N THR A 3 -10.61 17.41 -8.20
CA THR A 3 -11.33 18.68 -7.98
C THR A 3 -12.77 18.53 -7.51
N GLU A 4 -13.31 17.32 -7.32
CA GLU A 4 -14.63 17.15 -6.71
C GLU A 4 -14.63 16.05 -5.65
N ARG A 5 -14.46 16.46 -4.39
CA ARG A 5 -14.77 15.65 -3.20
C ARG A 5 -15.90 16.35 -2.43
N GLY A 6 -17.04 16.54 -3.09
CA GLY A 6 -18.15 17.35 -2.57
C GLY A 6 -19.55 16.76 -2.78
N ALA A 7 -19.66 15.43 -2.91
CA ALA A 7 -20.95 14.75 -2.83
C ALA A 7 -21.46 14.75 -1.38
N GLY A 8 -22.79 14.79 -1.19
CA GLY A 8 -23.38 14.73 0.14
C GLY A 8 -23.13 13.38 0.82
N ASP A 9 -23.04 13.35 2.15
CA ASP A 9 -22.75 12.11 2.91
C ASP A 9 -23.73 10.96 2.58
N ASP A 10 -25.01 11.28 2.35
CA ASP A 10 -26.05 10.31 1.97
C ASP A 10 -25.86 9.75 0.55
N GLU A 11 -25.38 10.56 -0.38
CA GLU A 11 -25.07 10.15 -1.74
C GLU A 11 -23.87 9.20 -1.75
N ILE A 12 -22.81 9.54 -1.01
CA ILE A 12 -21.64 8.68 -0.81
C ILE A 12 -22.05 7.35 -0.18
N ALA A 13 -22.86 7.37 0.88
CA ALA A 13 -23.31 6.15 1.54
C ALA A 13 -24.16 5.26 0.61
N SER A 14 -25.04 5.86 -0.19
CA SER A 14 -25.86 5.14 -1.16
C SER A 14 -25.02 4.51 -2.27
N ALA A 15 -24.04 5.25 -2.79
CA ALA A 15 -23.11 4.75 -3.80
C ALA A 15 -22.26 3.58 -3.28
N ILE A 16 -21.77 3.66 -2.04
CA ILE A 16 -21.01 2.59 -1.39
C ILE A 16 -21.87 1.32 -1.24
N ALA A 17 -23.12 1.46 -0.79
CA ALA A 17 -24.03 0.32 -0.63
C ALA A 17 -24.39 -0.32 -1.98
N ALA A 18 -24.62 0.48 -3.02
CA ALA A 18 -24.90 -0.01 -4.37
C ALA A 18 -23.68 -0.74 -4.96
N ALA A 19 -22.47 -0.20 -4.77
CA ALA A 19 -21.24 -0.84 -5.22
C ALA A 19 -20.99 -2.18 -4.52
N GLU A 20 -21.21 -2.29 -3.21
CA GLU A 20 -21.09 -3.57 -2.50
C GLU A 20 -22.10 -4.61 -3.00
N THR A 21 -23.34 -4.19 -3.24
CA THR A 21 -24.38 -5.06 -3.83
C THR A 21 -23.94 -5.57 -5.20
N ALA A 22 -23.47 -4.68 -6.08
CA ALA A 22 -22.98 -5.08 -7.41
C ALA A 22 -21.80 -6.05 -7.33
N MET A 23 -20.86 -5.85 -6.39
CA MET A 23 -19.77 -6.79 -6.15
C MET A 23 -20.28 -8.18 -5.76
N LYS A 24 -21.25 -8.25 -4.84
CA LYS A 24 -21.86 -9.52 -4.40
C LYS A 24 -22.60 -10.22 -5.53
N GLU A 25 -23.38 -9.48 -6.32
CA GLU A 25 -24.10 -10.00 -7.47
C GLU A 25 -23.16 -10.55 -8.55
N ALA A 26 -21.97 -9.94 -8.69
CA ALA A 26 -20.89 -10.44 -9.54
C ALA A 26 -20.13 -11.66 -8.94
N GLY A 27 -20.51 -12.14 -7.75
CA GLY A 27 -19.91 -13.29 -7.10
C GLY A 27 -18.61 -12.99 -6.32
N ILE A 28 -18.29 -11.71 -6.10
CA ILE A 28 -17.14 -11.33 -5.26
C ILE A 28 -17.47 -11.66 -3.80
N VAL A 29 -16.60 -12.40 -3.13
CA VAL A 29 -16.76 -12.81 -1.72
C VAL A 29 -15.72 -12.20 -0.79
N ALA A 30 -14.63 -11.67 -1.35
CA ALA A 30 -13.56 -11.01 -0.61
C ALA A 30 -12.98 -9.83 -1.40
N VAL A 31 -12.61 -8.77 -0.69
CA VAL A 31 -12.11 -7.51 -1.27
C VAL A 31 -10.91 -7.01 -0.47
N GLY A 32 -9.81 -6.71 -1.17
CA GLY A 32 -8.74 -5.88 -0.64
C GLY A 32 -9.03 -4.43 -0.95
N ASP A 33 -9.43 -3.63 0.04
CA ASP A 33 -9.88 -2.25 -0.16
C ASP A 33 -8.82 -1.23 0.30
N ILE A 34 -8.53 -0.26 -0.56
CA ILE A 34 -7.61 0.85 -0.27
C ILE A 34 -8.39 1.97 0.44
N CYS A 35 -8.14 2.15 1.74
CA CYS A 35 -8.89 3.05 2.61
C CYS A 35 -8.08 4.32 2.93
N ASN A 36 -8.54 5.50 2.48
CA ASN A 36 -7.93 6.80 2.81
C ASN A 36 -8.84 7.73 3.65
N ASN A 37 -10.04 7.27 3.99
CA ASN A 37 -11.02 7.93 4.85
C ASN A 37 -11.94 6.89 5.53
N PHE A 38 -12.95 7.35 6.26
CA PHE A 38 -13.89 6.50 7.01
C PHE A 38 -15.16 6.12 6.24
N SER A 39 -15.36 6.60 5.00
CA SER A 39 -16.65 6.56 4.31
C SER A 39 -17.19 5.14 4.13
N THR A 40 -16.32 4.14 3.92
CA THR A 40 -16.73 2.74 3.76
C THR A 40 -17.01 2.00 5.06
N LEU A 41 -16.59 2.54 6.22
CA LEU A 41 -16.56 1.81 7.49
C LEU A 41 -17.94 1.26 7.87
N LYS A 42 -18.96 2.12 7.89
CA LYS A 42 -20.34 1.73 8.25
C LYS A 42 -20.94 0.65 7.34
N GLN A 43 -20.53 0.61 6.07
CA GLN A 43 -21.01 -0.43 5.16
C GLN A 43 -20.31 -1.76 5.47
N LYS A 44 -18.98 -1.74 5.66
CA LYS A 44 -18.19 -2.92 6.02
C LYS A 44 -18.59 -3.53 7.35
N GLU A 45 -19.08 -2.70 8.28
CA GLU A 45 -19.64 -3.13 9.57
C GLU A 45 -20.82 -4.11 9.43
N LYS A 46 -21.48 -4.13 8.27
CA LYS A 46 -22.59 -5.05 7.98
C LYS A 46 -22.15 -6.49 7.70
N GLY A 47 -20.85 -6.76 7.57
CA GLY A 47 -20.34 -8.13 7.43
C GLY A 47 -20.68 -8.85 6.11
N ASN A 48 -21.10 -8.08 5.10
CA ASN A 48 -21.58 -8.59 3.82
C ASN A 48 -20.50 -9.28 2.96
N LEU A 49 -19.25 -8.80 3.03
CA LEU A 49 -18.08 -9.33 2.31
C LEU A 49 -16.89 -9.49 3.27
N GLN A 50 -15.93 -10.31 2.88
CA GLN A 50 -14.65 -10.42 3.59
C GLN A 50 -13.72 -9.28 3.15
N TYR A 51 -13.43 -8.34 4.04
CA TYR A 51 -12.55 -7.21 3.72
C TYR A 51 -11.14 -7.36 4.31
N TYR A 52 -10.13 -7.08 3.49
CA TYR A 52 -8.81 -6.67 3.95
C TYR A 52 -8.67 -5.17 3.71
N ASN A 53 -8.55 -4.39 4.78
CA ASN A 53 -8.48 -2.93 4.72
C ASN A 53 -7.03 -2.47 4.68
N PHE A 54 -6.59 -1.98 3.53
CA PHE A 54 -5.29 -1.36 3.34
C PHE A 54 -5.41 0.13 3.64
N ILE A 55 -5.02 0.55 4.84
CA ILE A 55 -5.09 1.94 5.28
C ILE A 55 -3.95 2.73 4.63
N GLU A 56 -4.30 3.56 3.66
CA GLU A 56 -3.35 4.21 2.78
C GLU A 56 -2.68 5.42 3.44
N ALA A 57 -1.35 5.41 3.43
CA ALA A 57 -0.50 6.53 3.79
C ALA A 57 0.13 7.14 2.54
N SER A 58 -0.04 8.45 2.38
CA SER A 58 0.55 9.25 1.30
C SER A 58 0.96 10.61 1.83
N GLY A 59 2.11 11.10 1.36
CA GLY A 59 2.75 12.33 1.83
C GLY A 59 4.16 12.43 1.29
N TRP A 60 4.34 13.23 0.23
CA TRP A 60 5.64 13.39 -0.43
C TRP A 60 6.61 14.31 0.34
N LEU A 61 6.11 15.38 0.96
CA LEU A 61 6.98 16.30 1.70
C LEU A 61 7.40 15.70 3.06
N PRO A 62 8.71 15.70 3.38
CA PRO A 62 9.21 15.27 4.70
C PRO A 62 8.48 15.93 5.89
N SER A 63 8.17 17.23 5.75
CA SER A 63 7.54 18.06 6.78
C SER A 63 6.11 17.61 7.14
N VAL A 64 5.41 16.90 6.24
CA VAL A 64 4.05 16.40 6.51
C VAL A 64 4.02 14.95 6.95
N SER A 65 5.16 14.26 6.98
CA SER A 65 5.25 12.82 7.27
C SER A 65 4.58 12.42 8.59
N GLU A 66 4.75 13.22 9.64
CA GLU A 66 4.11 13.00 10.94
C GLU A 66 2.59 13.08 10.86
N ALA A 67 2.06 14.18 10.34
CA ALA A 67 0.62 14.39 10.22
C ALA A 67 -0.05 13.32 9.34
N ARG A 68 0.63 12.89 8.27
CA ARG A 68 0.14 11.83 7.37
C ARG A 68 0.16 10.46 8.05
N PHE A 69 1.21 10.15 8.80
CA PHE A 69 1.28 8.94 9.61
C PHE A 69 0.20 8.90 10.69
N GLU A 70 0.04 9.97 11.48
CA GLU A 70 -0.98 10.04 12.54
C GLU A 70 -2.40 9.90 11.98
N ARG A 71 -2.67 10.48 10.81
CA ARG A 71 -3.94 10.26 10.10
C ARG A 71 -4.13 8.78 9.76
N ALA A 72 -3.16 8.14 9.11
CA ALA A 72 -3.26 6.72 8.76
C ALA A 72 -3.43 5.83 10.01
N LYS A 73 -2.70 6.15 11.08
CA LYS A 73 -2.80 5.44 12.36
C LYS A 73 -4.19 5.61 12.99
N ALA A 74 -4.75 6.82 13.00
CA ALA A 74 -6.11 7.05 13.51
C ALA A 74 -7.16 6.27 12.70
N LEU A 75 -7.02 6.21 11.37
CA LEU A 75 -7.88 5.36 10.54
C LEU A 75 -7.74 3.88 10.93
N LEU A 76 -6.51 3.39 11.04
CA LEU A 76 -6.24 2.01 11.46
C LEU A 76 -6.92 1.69 12.81
N ASP A 77 -6.73 2.54 13.80
CA ASP A 77 -7.24 2.34 15.16
C ASP A 77 -8.78 2.22 15.16
N VAL A 78 -9.48 3.06 14.40
CA VAL A 78 -10.95 3.03 14.27
C VAL A 78 -11.43 1.76 13.55
N PHE A 79 -10.81 1.38 12.42
CA PHE A 79 -11.18 0.15 11.70
C PHE A 79 -10.95 -1.10 12.56
N GLN A 80 -9.86 -1.13 13.34
CA GLN A 80 -9.59 -2.23 14.26
C GLN A 80 -10.56 -2.25 15.44
N LEU A 81 -10.95 -1.10 15.99
CA LEU A 81 -11.93 -1.03 17.08
C LEU A 81 -13.30 -1.54 16.62
N SER A 82 -13.77 -1.06 15.47
CA SER A 82 -15.02 -1.51 14.84
C SER A 82 -15.05 -3.04 14.63
N ALA A 83 -13.95 -3.61 14.13
CA ALA A 83 -13.82 -5.06 13.97
C ALA A 83 -13.82 -5.84 15.31
N LYS A 84 -13.28 -5.25 16.39
CA LYS A 84 -13.27 -5.87 17.72
C LYS A 84 -14.65 -5.85 18.37
N GLU A 85 -15.42 -4.77 18.19
CA GLU A 85 -16.75 -4.62 18.79
C GLU A 85 -17.81 -5.46 18.07
N ASN A 86 -17.59 -5.79 16.80
CA ASN A 86 -18.48 -6.65 16.03
C ASN A 86 -17.98 -8.11 15.98
N ARG A 87 -18.66 -9.01 16.71
CA ARG A 87 -18.29 -10.44 16.82
C ARG A 87 -18.19 -11.15 15.47
N GLU A 88 -18.98 -10.76 14.47
CA GLU A 88 -18.93 -11.35 13.13
C GLU A 88 -17.70 -10.88 12.34
N LEU A 89 -17.15 -9.70 12.66
CA LEU A 89 -15.99 -9.12 11.99
C LEU A 89 -14.66 -9.45 12.66
N GLN A 90 -14.66 -9.88 13.93
CA GLN A 90 -13.45 -10.20 14.69
C GLN A 90 -12.52 -11.18 13.97
N THR A 91 -13.07 -12.14 13.21
CA THR A 91 -12.28 -13.13 12.45
C THR A 91 -12.17 -12.78 10.96
N ARG A 92 -12.81 -11.69 10.52
CA ARG A 92 -13.05 -11.39 9.10
C ARG A 92 -12.44 -10.08 8.62
N SER A 93 -12.16 -9.14 9.51
CA SER A 93 -11.60 -7.83 9.15
C SER A 93 -10.11 -7.78 9.48
N ASN A 94 -9.28 -7.79 8.43
CA ASN A 94 -7.85 -7.56 8.56
C ASN A 94 -7.52 -6.13 8.15
N CYS A 95 -6.52 -5.53 8.81
CA CYS A 95 -6.07 -4.17 8.50
C CYS A 95 -4.55 -4.08 8.51
N SER A 96 -4.00 -3.22 7.64
CA SER A 96 -2.58 -2.85 7.60
C SER A 96 -2.44 -1.40 7.15
N ILE A 97 -1.40 -0.69 7.60
CA ILE A 97 -1.03 0.58 6.99
C ILE A 97 -0.18 0.27 5.76
N VAL A 98 -0.49 0.91 4.63
CA VAL A 98 0.20 0.68 3.37
C VAL A 98 0.67 2.00 2.74
N PRO A 99 1.81 2.01 2.03
CA PRO A 99 2.21 3.14 1.20
C PRO A 99 1.30 3.26 -0.04
N HIS A 100 0.96 4.48 -0.48
CA HIS A 100 0.25 4.69 -1.74
C HIS A 100 1.11 4.25 -2.95
N ALA A 101 2.19 4.98 -3.23
CA ALA A 101 3.07 4.73 -4.36
C ALA A 101 4.48 5.26 -4.07
N PRO A 102 5.51 4.82 -4.81
CA PRO A 102 6.90 5.21 -4.56
C PRO A 102 7.13 6.71 -4.70
N TYR A 103 6.44 7.34 -5.66
CA TYR A 103 6.51 8.79 -5.94
C TYR A 103 5.62 9.63 -5.02
N SER A 104 4.95 9.05 -4.02
CA SER A 104 4.02 9.81 -3.16
C SER A 104 4.29 9.65 -1.68
N VAL A 105 5.34 8.92 -1.29
CA VAL A 105 5.67 8.62 0.10
C VAL A 105 7.13 9.01 0.35
N SER A 106 7.35 10.00 1.20
CA SER A 106 8.70 10.45 1.58
C SER A 106 9.45 9.38 2.37
N THR A 107 10.78 9.45 2.39
CA THR A 107 11.64 8.57 3.22
C THR A 107 11.25 8.60 4.69
N GLU A 108 10.87 9.76 5.22
CA GLU A 108 10.41 9.94 6.59
C GLU A 108 9.08 9.25 6.85
N LEU A 109 8.14 9.31 5.89
CA LEU A 109 6.87 8.61 6.00
C LEU A 109 7.08 7.09 5.91
N TRP A 110 7.94 6.61 5.01
CA TRP A 110 8.37 5.21 4.95
C TRP A 110 8.87 4.70 6.30
N ARG A 111 9.78 5.44 6.94
CA ARG A 111 10.34 5.08 8.26
C ARG A 111 9.26 4.98 9.35
N ARG A 112 8.19 5.77 9.24
CA ARG A 112 7.07 5.75 10.21
C ARG A 112 6.13 4.55 10.00
N ILE A 113 5.90 4.13 8.76
CA ILE A 113 4.95 3.04 8.46
C ILE A 113 5.58 1.64 8.45
N GLN A 114 6.86 1.50 8.13
CA GLN A 114 7.56 0.21 8.09
C GLN A 114 7.40 -0.66 9.34
N PRO A 115 7.45 -0.12 10.57
CA PRO A 115 7.25 -0.92 11.78
C PRO A 115 5.89 -1.64 11.84
N PHE A 116 4.91 -1.22 11.02
CA PHE A 116 3.57 -1.81 10.97
C PHE A 116 3.42 -2.95 9.96
N PHE A 117 4.47 -3.28 9.20
CA PHE A 117 4.40 -4.32 8.16
C PHE A 117 4.53 -5.74 8.72
N ALA A 118 5.11 -5.91 9.90
CA ALA A 118 5.35 -7.22 10.52
C ALA A 118 4.05 -8.06 10.60
N GLY A 119 4.06 -9.23 9.95
CA GLY A 119 2.91 -10.15 9.93
C GLY A 119 1.69 -9.62 9.16
N LYS A 120 1.87 -8.64 8.27
CA LYS A 120 0.80 -8.03 7.47
C LYS A 120 0.96 -8.28 5.98
N VAL A 121 -0.15 -8.16 5.26
CA VAL A 121 -0.16 -8.02 3.82
C VAL A 121 -0.01 -6.54 3.52
N VAL A 122 0.99 -6.15 2.73
CA VAL A 122 1.25 -4.75 2.36
C VAL A 122 1.03 -4.58 0.87
N SER A 123 0.14 -3.67 0.50
CA SER A 123 -0.15 -3.32 -0.89
C SER A 123 0.59 -2.03 -1.29
N ILE A 124 0.93 -1.87 -2.57
CA ILE A 124 1.44 -0.59 -3.11
C ILE A 124 1.13 -0.51 -4.60
N HIS A 125 0.76 0.67 -5.10
CA HIS A 125 0.68 0.94 -6.54
C HIS A 125 2.10 0.96 -7.12
N ASN A 126 2.37 0.13 -8.13
CA ASN A 126 3.70 -0.11 -8.67
C ASN A 126 3.72 0.01 -10.20
N GLN A 127 4.56 0.89 -10.72
CA GLN A 127 4.82 1.03 -12.16
C GLN A 127 3.51 1.07 -12.98
N GLU A 128 2.56 1.88 -12.49
CA GLU A 128 1.27 2.13 -13.15
C GLU A 128 1.47 2.95 -14.42
N THR A 129 2.46 3.84 -14.41
CA THR A 129 2.84 4.71 -15.52
C THR A 129 4.32 4.62 -15.84
N VAL A 130 4.67 4.84 -17.11
CA VAL A 130 6.05 4.93 -17.59
C VAL A 130 6.86 6.02 -16.87
N PHE A 131 6.18 7.06 -16.38
CA PHE A 131 6.82 8.20 -15.72
C PHE A 131 7.50 7.82 -14.40
N GLU A 132 7.08 6.72 -13.76
CA GLU A 132 7.71 6.27 -12.52
C GLU A 132 9.17 5.89 -12.74
N ASP A 133 9.44 5.06 -13.74
CA ASP A 133 10.81 4.65 -14.05
C ASP A 133 11.68 5.87 -14.41
N GLU A 134 11.16 6.79 -15.23
CA GLU A 134 11.90 8.01 -15.59
C GLU A 134 12.25 8.84 -14.35
N PHE A 135 11.30 8.98 -13.43
CA PHE A 135 11.48 9.75 -12.20
C PHE A 135 12.53 9.15 -11.27
N PHE A 136 12.59 7.83 -11.13
CA PHE A 136 13.58 7.17 -10.28
C PHE A 136 14.95 6.99 -10.96
N GLN A 137 14.98 6.78 -12.28
CA GLN A 137 16.23 6.61 -13.02
C GLN A 137 16.94 7.94 -13.28
N LEU A 138 16.18 8.95 -13.72
CA LEU A 138 16.74 10.20 -14.23
C LEU A 138 16.43 11.37 -13.31
N GLY A 139 15.35 11.30 -12.53
CA GLY A 139 14.88 12.41 -11.71
C GLY A 139 14.04 13.39 -12.51
N THR A 140 13.70 13.08 -13.77
CA THR A 140 12.96 13.91 -14.73
C THR A 140 11.56 13.36 -15.00
N GLY A 141 10.87 13.92 -15.99
CA GLY A 141 9.59 13.41 -16.48
C GLY A 141 8.37 14.09 -15.85
N ASP A 142 7.19 13.58 -16.19
CA ASP A 142 5.90 14.22 -15.89
C ASP A 142 5.59 14.34 -14.39
N PHE A 143 6.26 13.57 -13.52
CA PHE A 143 6.13 13.78 -12.07
C PHE A 143 6.71 15.13 -11.61
N GLN A 144 7.77 15.65 -12.24
CA GLN A 144 8.25 17.01 -11.94
C GLN A 144 7.15 18.03 -12.21
N ARG A 145 6.52 17.94 -13.38
CA ARG A 145 5.40 18.80 -13.79
C ARG A 145 4.23 18.66 -12.82
N MET A 146 3.91 17.45 -12.38
CA MET A 146 2.86 17.20 -11.38
C MET A 146 3.17 17.96 -10.07
N TYR A 147 4.38 17.83 -9.52
CA TYR A 147 4.75 18.53 -8.28
C TYR A 147 4.74 20.05 -8.43
N GLU A 148 5.20 20.58 -9.56
CA GLU A 148 5.13 22.02 -9.88
C GLU A 148 3.69 22.53 -9.87
N LEU A 149 2.78 21.83 -10.57
CA LEU A 149 1.35 22.19 -10.60
C LEU A 149 0.70 22.13 -9.22
N MET A 150 1.14 21.19 -8.37
CA MET A 150 0.67 21.04 -7.00
C MET A 150 1.38 21.96 -6.00
N LYS A 151 2.38 22.74 -6.44
CA LYS A 151 3.25 23.58 -5.58
C LYS A 151 3.93 22.76 -4.47
N ILE A 152 4.34 21.54 -4.79
CA ILE A 152 5.06 20.63 -3.90
C ILE A 152 6.55 20.73 -4.23
N ASP A 153 7.37 21.03 -3.22
CA ASP A 153 8.82 21.03 -3.37
C ASP A 153 9.37 19.60 -3.47
N ASN A 154 9.92 19.28 -4.65
CA ASN A 154 10.53 17.99 -4.95
C ASN A 154 12.08 18.01 -4.87
N SER A 155 12.69 19.12 -4.43
CA SER A 155 14.15 19.28 -4.43
C SER A 155 14.91 18.26 -3.57
N HIS A 156 14.24 17.64 -2.61
CA HIS A 156 14.79 16.58 -1.75
C HIS A 156 14.94 15.23 -2.46
N HIS A 157 14.29 15.03 -3.61
CA HIS A 157 14.37 13.78 -4.38
C HIS A 157 15.69 13.69 -5.14
N LEU A 158 16.35 12.54 -5.03
CA LEU A 158 17.53 12.20 -5.80
C LEU A 158 17.27 10.90 -6.56
N PRO A 159 17.53 10.85 -7.89
CA PRO A 159 17.32 9.64 -8.67
C PRO A 159 18.22 8.51 -8.20
N THR A 160 17.65 7.34 -8.00
CA THR A 160 18.33 6.12 -7.54
C THR A 160 19.13 5.44 -8.65
N LYS A 161 18.94 5.87 -9.90
CA LYS A 161 19.49 5.24 -11.12
C LYS A 161 18.98 3.81 -11.35
N LYS A 162 17.83 3.47 -10.77
CA LYS A 162 17.15 2.18 -10.92
C LYS A 162 15.69 2.42 -11.33
N SER A 163 15.01 1.37 -11.80
CA SER A 163 13.55 1.41 -12.01
C SER A 163 12.81 1.79 -10.73
N SER A 164 11.53 2.16 -10.87
CA SER A 164 10.67 2.49 -9.72
C SER A 164 10.67 1.33 -8.71
N LEU A 165 10.33 0.12 -9.15
CA LEU A 165 10.28 -1.06 -8.26
C LEU A 165 11.58 -1.29 -7.49
N GLN A 166 12.71 -1.28 -8.18
CA GLN A 166 14.03 -1.52 -7.57
C GLN A 166 14.46 -0.41 -6.60
N SER A 167 13.84 0.77 -6.67
CA SER A 167 14.15 1.92 -5.81
C SER A 167 13.54 1.81 -4.43
N TYR A 168 12.38 1.17 -4.29
CA TYR A 168 11.66 1.11 -3.02
C TYR A 168 11.47 -0.30 -2.47
N PHE A 169 11.61 -1.37 -3.26
CA PHE A 169 11.17 -2.72 -2.84
C PHE A 169 11.74 -3.18 -1.49
N ASN A 170 12.99 -2.85 -1.18
CA ASN A 170 13.61 -3.18 0.12
C ASN A 170 12.90 -2.54 1.31
N GLN A 171 12.19 -1.42 1.11
CA GLN A 171 11.39 -0.76 2.13
C GLN A 171 10.18 -1.59 2.57
N LEU A 172 9.81 -2.63 1.81
CA LEU A 172 8.74 -3.57 2.15
C LEU A 172 9.25 -4.77 2.97
N SER A 173 10.53 -4.77 3.34
CA SER A 173 11.08 -5.81 4.22
C SER A 173 10.29 -5.88 5.53
N GLY A 174 9.95 -7.09 5.97
CA GLY A 174 9.17 -7.33 7.18
C GLY A 174 7.68 -7.54 6.95
N ALA A 175 7.16 -7.24 5.75
CA ALA A 175 5.83 -7.71 5.36
C ALA A 175 5.78 -9.25 5.35
N GLU A 176 4.62 -9.84 5.64
CA GLU A 176 4.40 -11.28 5.43
C GLU A 176 4.11 -11.57 3.95
N LYS A 177 3.28 -10.72 3.34
CA LYS A 177 2.95 -10.77 1.92
C LYS A 177 2.97 -9.37 1.33
N ILE A 178 3.37 -9.25 0.08
CA ILE A 178 3.41 -8.00 -0.69
C ILE A 178 2.48 -8.14 -1.88
N ILE A 179 1.63 -7.13 -2.11
CA ILE A 179 0.81 -7.00 -3.31
C ILE A 179 1.28 -5.75 -4.07
N LEU A 180 1.81 -5.97 -5.27
CA LEU A 180 2.17 -4.90 -6.20
C LEU A 180 1.00 -4.71 -7.17
N VAL A 181 0.39 -3.52 -7.19
CA VAL A 181 -0.79 -3.21 -8.01
C VAL A 181 -0.37 -2.50 -9.31
N HIS A 182 -1.11 -2.72 -10.40
CA HIS A 182 -0.88 -2.28 -11.78
C HIS A 182 0.20 -3.05 -12.52
N ASN A 183 1.48 -2.80 -12.26
CA ASN A 183 2.62 -3.44 -12.92
C ASN A 183 2.62 -3.29 -14.46
N THR A 184 1.91 -2.31 -15.00
CA THR A 184 1.72 -2.07 -16.44
C THR A 184 3.04 -1.80 -17.16
N PHE A 185 4.01 -1.21 -16.46
CA PHE A 185 5.34 -0.88 -16.98
C PHE A 185 6.47 -1.69 -16.31
N THR A 186 6.13 -2.74 -15.55
CA THR A 186 7.12 -3.62 -14.92
C THR A 186 7.88 -4.44 -15.95
N LYS A 187 9.22 -4.45 -15.86
CA LYS A 187 10.10 -5.13 -16.82
C LYS A 187 10.62 -6.47 -16.28
N GLN A 188 11.18 -7.28 -17.17
CA GLN A 188 11.73 -8.59 -16.82
C GLN A 188 12.85 -8.49 -15.76
N GLU A 189 13.64 -7.42 -15.79
CA GLU A 189 14.70 -7.14 -14.84
C GLU A 189 14.14 -6.88 -13.43
N ASP A 190 12.97 -6.25 -13.35
CA ASP A 190 12.26 -5.95 -12.11
C ASP A 190 11.68 -7.22 -11.49
N ILE A 191 11.05 -8.07 -12.30
CA ILE A 191 10.57 -9.39 -11.88
C ILE A 191 11.74 -10.24 -11.38
N ALA A 192 12.84 -10.28 -12.14
CA ALA A 192 14.04 -11.00 -11.76
C ALA A 192 14.66 -10.45 -10.46
N PHE A 193 14.62 -9.12 -10.27
CA PHE A 193 15.04 -8.48 -9.04
C PHE A 193 14.20 -8.94 -7.85
N VAL A 194 12.87 -8.87 -7.93
CA VAL A 194 11.96 -9.32 -6.86
C VAL A 194 12.17 -10.80 -6.55
N ASN A 195 12.23 -11.66 -7.57
CA ASN A 195 12.45 -13.09 -7.39
C ASN A 195 13.77 -13.41 -6.69
N ARG A 196 14.85 -12.67 -6.96
CA ARG A 196 16.13 -12.82 -6.24
C ARG A 196 15.98 -12.47 -4.76
N HIS A 197 15.23 -11.41 -4.43
CA HIS A 197 14.98 -11.00 -3.05
C HIS A 197 14.08 -11.99 -2.32
N SER A 198 13.08 -12.56 -2.98
CA SER A 198 12.25 -13.64 -2.43
C SER A 198 13.02 -14.97 -2.26
N ALA A 199 13.96 -15.30 -3.17
CA ALA A 199 14.69 -16.57 -3.16
C ALA A 199 15.88 -16.63 -2.20
N MET A 200 16.52 -15.49 -1.87
CA MET A 200 17.67 -15.43 -0.96
C MET A 200 17.34 -15.82 0.49
N GLY A 201 16.05 -15.88 0.87
CA GLY A 201 15.62 -16.44 2.16
C GLY A 201 15.59 -17.97 2.23
N ASN A 202 15.45 -18.68 1.10
CA ASN A 202 15.31 -20.14 1.07
C ASN A 202 16.65 -20.90 1.09
N ARG A 203 17.79 -20.22 0.93
CA ARG A 203 19.12 -20.87 0.88
C ARG A 203 19.86 -20.91 2.21
N GLN A 204 19.38 -20.24 3.26
CA GLN A 204 20.02 -20.25 4.59
C GLN A 204 19.50 -21.35 5.53
N SER A 205 18.53 -22.18 5.12
CA SER A 205 18.03 -23.30 5.92
C SER A 205 18.87 -24.60 5.78
N GLY A 206 20.16 -24.50 5.43
CA GLY A 206 20.97 -25.64 5.01
C GLY A 206 22.40 -25.75 5.57
N LYS A 207 22.80 -24.96 6.57
CA LYS A 207 24.08 -25.15 7.31
C LYS A 207 23.91 -24.86 8.80
N GLU A 208 24.64 -25.62 9.60
CA GLU A 208 24.42 -25.97 11.02
C GLU A 208 24.53 -24.82 12.07
N ASN A 209 23.87 -25.05 13.22
CA ASN A 209 23.57 -24.22 14.43
C ASN A 209 24.79 -23.76 15.31
N PRO A 210 24.64 -22.92 16.39
CA PRO A 210 23.41 -22.53 17.13
C PRO A 210 23.26 -21.04 17.55
N GLU A 211 22.12 -20.43 17.22
CA GLU A 211 21.25 -19.57 18.07
C GLU A 211 20.08 -19.11 17.18
N PRO A 212 18.81 -19.48 17.44
CA PRO A 212 17.73 -19.19 16.51
C PRO A 212 17.22 -17.76 16.75
N GLN A 213 17.93 -16.76 16.24
CA GLN A 213 17.19 -15.63 15.67
C GLN A 213 16.54 -16.18 14.40
N THR A 214 15.28 -16.59 14.49
CA THR A 214 14.52 -17.03 13.33
C THR A 214 14.68 -15.97 12.23
N PRO A 215 15.32 -16.27 11.09
CA PRO A 215 15.36 -15.32 10.00
C PRO A 215 13.92 -15.00 9.66
N ASN A 216 13.55 -13.73 9.72
CA ASN A 216 12.19 -13.30 9.42
C ASN A 216 11.85 -13.84 8.02
N PRO A 217 10.78 -14.65 7.86
CA PRO A 217 10.47 -15.23 6.56
C PRO A 217 10.29 -14.10 5.54
N GLN A 218 11.02 -14.18 4.43
CA GLN A 218 10.95 -13.17 3.37
C GLN A 218 9.52 -13.12 2.79
N PRO A 219 8.99 -11.93 2.48
CA PRO A 219 7.62 -11.79 2.03
C PRO A 219 7.34 -12.53 0.71
N GLN A 220 6.19 -13.20 0.65
CA GLN A 220 5.64 -13.67 -0.63
C GLN A 220 5.13 -12.46 -1.41
N THR A 221 5.58 -12.29 -2.66
CA THR A 221 5.21 -11.13 -3.49
C THR A 221 4.27 -11.54 -4.62
N PHE A 222 3.18 -10.80 -4.79
CA PHE A 222 2.16 -10.99 -5.80
C PHE A 222 2.09 -9.77 -6.72
N PHE A 223 2.09 -9.98 -8.03
CA PHE A 223 1.91 -8.95 -9.05
C PHE A 223 0.45 -8.97 -9.53
N CYS A 224 -0.30 -7.91 -9.26
CA CYS A 224 -1.69 -7.75 -9.66
C CYS A 224 -1.78 -6.80 -10.86
N LEU A 225 -2.33 -7.30 -11.97
CA LEU A 225 -2.60 -6.51 -13.16
C LEU A 225 -3.99 -5.89 -13.06
N CYS A 226 -4.12 -4.63 -13.49
CA CYS A 226 -5.38 -3.89 -13.57
C CYS A 226 -5.79 -3.66 -15.03
#